data_AF-A0A977IDW5-F1
#
_entry.id   AF-A0A977IDW5-F1
#
_cell.length_a   1.000
_cell.length_b   1.000
_cell.length_c   1.000
_cell.angle_alpha   90.00
_cell.angle_beta   90.00
_cell.angle_gamma   90.00
#
_symmetry.space_group_name_H-M   'P 1'
#
loop_
_entity.id
_entity.type
_entity.pdbx_description
1 polymer ?
#
loop_
_entity_poly.entity_id
_entity_poly.type
_entity_poly.pdbx_seq_one_letter_code
_entity_poly.pdbx_strand_id
1 'polypeptide(L)'
;MAGRLKDPPLREIAIGHTTIALSYKDGKFGAISNICNHVGGPLGRGRFDGDYVVCPWHNWKFHRMTGFGEPGFEDDRVPQYELKIENGNLYINFQPVTERNKLQHAPHRLSRPVKREEGPIRVVGISTTATDSKNPRYSTSDKLLEIAIEHARTVLGAQTILIRLNDLKFRNCEGYYSKAARACTWPCSITQMDKTDELDRVYEALVHWGDVIIVSTQIRWGAASSLYYKMAERMNCIQNQITISDRVLIQNKVASFI
;
A
#
# COMPACT_ATOMS: atom_id res chain seq x y z
N MET A 1 12.45 -19.60 30.93
CA MET A 1 12.26 -18.61 32.00
C MET A 1 11.61 -17.35 31.44
N ALA A 2 10.47 -16.96 32.01
CA ALA A 2 9.65 -15.81 31.59
C ALA A 2 10.44 -14.48 31.57
N GLY A 3 11.48 -14.35 32.40
CA GLY A 3 12.37 -13.17 32.41
C GLY A 3 13.00 -12.87 31.04
N ARG A 4 13.38 -13.89 30.27
CA ARG A 4 13.98 -13.72 28.92
C ARG A 4 12.96 -13.35 27.83
N LEU A 5 11.66 -13.39 28.16
CA LEU A 5 10.57 -13.04 27.23
C LEU A 5 10.11 -11.59 27.39
N LYS A 6 10.68 -10.86 28.35
CA LYS A 6 10.37 -9.44 28.60
C LYS A 6 11.09 -8.50 27.64
N ASP A 7 12.19 -8.95 27.03
CA ASP A 7 13.03 -8.17 26.12
C ASP A 7 13.39 -8.99 24.84
N PRO A 8 13.08 -8.48 23.62
CA PRO A 8 12.33 -7.27 23.36
C PRO A 8 10.88 -7.41 23.82
N PRO A 9 10.20 -6.28 24.12
CA PRO A 9 8.87 -6.27 24.71
C PRO A 9 7.76 -6.68 23.73
N LEU A 10 8.08 -6.89 22.45
CA LEU A 10 7.20 -7.47 21.44
C LEU A 10 8.02 -8.45 20.61
N ARG A 11 7.51 -9.67 20.45
CA ARG A 11 8.15 -10.68 19.62
C ARG A 11 7.15 -11.66 19.02
N GLU A 12 7.51 -12.16 17.86
CA GLU A 12 6.89 -13.34 17.27
C GLU A 12 7.40 -14.61 17.95
N ILE A 13 6.48 -15.48 18.34
CA ILE A 13 6.77 -16.81 18.86
C ILE A 13 6.04 -17.82 18.00
N ALA A 14 6.75 -18.83 17.51
CA ALA A 14 6.15 -19.98 16.83
C ALA A 14 6.00 -21.14 17.80
N ILE A 15 4.81 -21.74 17.84
CA ILE A 15 4.54 -22.93 18.63
C ILE A 15 3.73 -23.90 17.78
N GLY A 16 4.36 -25.00 17.37
CA GLY A 16 3.81 -25.86 16.32
C GLY A 16 3.54 -25.05 15.06
N HIS A 17 2.28 -25.08 14.59
CA HIS A 17 1.83 -24.33 13.41
C HIS A 17 1.22 -22.96 13.75
N THR A 18 1.14 -22.60 15.03
CA THR A 18 0.55 -21.34 15.48
C THR A 18 1.64 -20.31 15.76
N THR A 19 1.51 -19.13 15.16
CA THR A 19 2.37 -17.98 15.43
C THR A 19 1.64 -16.95 16.31
N ILE A 20 2.30 -16.52 17.39
CA ILE A 20 1.78 -15.61 18.42
C ILE A 20 2.60 -14.34 18.46
N ALA A 21 1.93 -13.19 18.54
CA ALA A 21 2.56 -11.93 18.94
C ALA A 21 2.52 -11.84 20.46
N LEU A 22 3.65 -12.15 21.10
CA LEU A 22 3.82 -12.03 22.54
C LEU A 22 4.30 -10.62 22.87
N SER A 23 3.55 -9.93 23.72
CA SER A 23 3.86 -8.60 24.23
C SER A 23 4.16 -8.64 25.72
N TYR A 24 5.04 -7.75 26.18
CA TYR A 24 5.29 -7.47 27.59
C TYR A 24 5.39 -5.95 27.78
N LYS A 25 4.46 -5.39 28.55
CA LYS A 25 4.40 -3.95 28.83
C LYS A 25 3.78 -3.73 30.20
N ASP A 26 4.30 -2.76 30.96
CA ASP A 26 3.79 -2.37 32.27
C ASP A 26 3.63 -3.56 33.24
N GLY A 27 4.63 -4.45 33.24
CA GLY A 27 4.65 -5.64 34.09
C GLY A 27 3.74 -6.79 33.64
N LYS A 28 3.00 -6.64 32.53
CA LYS A 28 1.98 -7.60 32.08
C LYS A 28 2.30 -8.17 30.70
N PHE A 29 2.20 -9.48 30.57
CA PHE A 29 2.21 -10.14 29.26
C PHE A 29 0.84 -10.02 28.56
N GLY A 30 0.85 -10.00 27.25
CA GLY A 30 -0.32 -10.21 26.40
C GLY A 30 0.03 -11.09 25.21
N ALA A 31 -0.90 -11.94 24.78
CA ALA A 31 -0.71 -12.81 23.62
C ALA A 31 -1.91 -12.71 22.69
N ILE A 32 -1.63 -12.34 21.45
CA ILE A 32 -2.60 -12.32 20.37
C ILE A 32 -2.05 -13.08 19.17
N SER A 33 -2.91 -13.45 18.22
CA SER A 33 -2.47 -14.05 16.96
C SER A 33 -1.42 -13.15 16.30
N ASN A 34 -0.34 -13.75 15.79
CA ASN A 34 0.68 -12.99 15.05
C ASN A 34 0.19 -12.52 13.66
N ILE A 35 -0.91 -13.07 13.15
CA ILE A 35 -1.40 -12.80 11.80
C ILE A 35 -2.39 -11.64 11.84
N CYS A 36 -2.00 -10.50 11.28
CA CYS A 36 -2.83 -9.31 11.11
C CYS A 36 -4.03 -9.56 10.19
N ASN A 37 -5.24 -9.12 10.58
CA ASN A 37 -6.46 -9.31 9.78
C ASN A 37 -6.41 -8.61 8.41
N HIS A 38 -5.65 -7.53 8.26
CA HIS A 38 -5.59 -6.77 7.00
C HIS A 38 -5.14 -7.65 5.82
N VAL A 39 -3.84 -7.99 5.76
CA VAL A 39 -3.28 -8.84 4.68
C VAL A 39 -2.31 -9.91 5.20
N GLY A 40 -2.35 -10.22 6.51
CA GLY A 40 -1.59 -11.32 7.10
C GLY A 40 -0.21 -10.97 7.66
N GLY A 41 0.10 -9.68 7.87
CA GLY A 41 1.40 -9.25 8.39
C GLY A 41 1.72 -9.73 9.81
N PRO A 42 3.02 -9.87 10.16
CA PRO A 42 3.47 -10.42 11.45
C PRO A 42 3.44 -9.35 12.55
N LEU A 43 2.40 -9.37 13.39
CA LEU A 43 2.18 -8.41 14.48
C LEU A 43 3.33 -8.41 15.50
N GLY A 44 3.92 -9.56 15.79
CA GLY A 44 5.06 -9.73 16.69
C GLY A 44 6.37 -9.15 16.17
N ARG A 45 6.43 -8.72 14.90
CA ARG A 45 7.53 -7.93 14.33
C ARG A 45 7.16 -6.45 14.15
N GLY A 46 6.04 -6.05 14.73
CA GLY A 46 5.52 -4.69 14.74
C GLY A 46 6.19 -3.82 15.81
N ARG A 47 5.45 -2.79 16.21
CA ARG A 47 5.82 -1.87 17.29
C ARG A 47 4.61 -1.56 18.16
N PHE A 48 4.80 -0.98 19.33
CA PHE A 48 3.69 -0.45 20.12
C PHE A 48 3.23 0.93 19.64
N ASP A 49 1.96 1.22 19.90
CA ASP A 49 1.33 2.53 19.93
C ASP A 49 0.32 2.53 21.08
N GLY A 50 0.67 3.12 22.21
CA GLY A 50 -0.07 2.90 23.45
C GLY A 50 -0.15 1.42 23.82
N ASP A 51 -1.35 0.87 23.98
CA ASP A 51 -1.59 -0.55 24.24
C ASP A 51 -1.88 -1.38 22.98
N TYR A 52 -1.64 -0.81 21.80
CA TYR A 52 -1.85 -1.47 20.53
C TYR A 52 -0.53 -1.96 19.93
N VAL A 53 -0.59 -3.14 19.31
CA VAL A 53 0.45 -3.65 18.42
C VAL A 53 0.14 -3.17 17.02
N VAL A 54 1.09 -2.44 16.43
CA VAL A 54 0.99 -1.89 15.09
C VAL A 54 1.71 -2.78 14.10
N CYS A 55 0.97 -3.29 13.13
CA CYS A 55 1.45 -4.17 12.07
C CYS A 55 2.55 -3.49 11.24
N PRO A 56 3.71 -4.14 11.03
CA PRO A 56 4.84 -3.54 10.31
C PRO A 56 4.62 -3.42 8.79
N TRP A 57 3.52 -3.96 8.27
CA TRP A 57 3.19 -3.87 6.85
C TRP A 57 2.38 -2.62 6.54
N HIS A 58 1.21 -2.44 7.17
CA HIS A 58 0.28 -1.36 6.80
C HIS A 58 -0.25 -0.60 8.01
N ASN A 59 0.44 -0.68 9.15
CA ASN A 59 0.08 0.04 10.38
C ASN A 59 -1.30 -0.30 10.98
N TRP A 60 -1.96 -1.39 10.57
CA TRP A 60 -3.16 -1.89 11.27
C TRP A 60 -2.84 -2.19 12.73
N LYS A 61 -3.77 -1.84 13.62
CA LYS A 61 -3.55 -1.89 15.06
C LYS A 61 -4.50 -2.87 15.73
N PHE A 62 -3.97 -3.63 16.68
CA PHE A 62 -4.77 -4.49 17.55
C PHE A 62 -4.30 -4.36 19.00
N HIS A 63 -5.24 -4.28 19.92
CA HIS A 63 -4.95 -4.19 21.34
C HIS A 63 -4.18 -5.42 21.81
N ARG A 64 -3.02 -5.21 22.44
CA ARG A 64 -2.02 -6.24 22.71
C ARG A 64 -2.50 -7.39 23.61
N MET A 65 -3.55 -7.15 24.40
CA MET A 65 -4.10 -8.12 25.35
C MET A 65 -5.40 -8.77 24.87
N THR A 66 -6.21 -8.07 24.10
CA THR A 66 -7.58 -8.50 23.76
C THR A 66 -7.76 -8.81 22.28
N GLY A 67 -6.84 -8.32 21.43
CA GLY A 67 -6.87 -8.51 19.99
C GLY A 67 -7.88 -7.65 19.24
N PHE A 68 -8.67 -6.82 19.92
CA PHE A 68 -9.61 -5.87 19.29
C PHE A 68 -8.88 -4.78 18.50
N GLY A 69 -9.49 -4.28 17.43
CA GLY A 69 -9.00 -3.15 16.66
C GLY A 69 -8.94 -1.86 17.47
N GLU A 70 -8.32 -0.83 16.91
CA GLU A 70 -8.28 0.50 17.53
C GLU A 70 -9.66 1.17 17.56
N PRO A 71 -9.85 2.25 18.34
CA PRO A 71 -11.16 2.88 18.49
C PRO A 71 -11.81 3.24 17.14
N GLY A 72 -13.07 2.84 16.96
CA GLY A 72 -13.81 2.94 15.70
C GLY A 72 -13.65 1.74 14.75
N PHE A 73 -12.81 0.77 15.10
CA PHE A 73 -12.57 -0.48 14.36
C PHE A 73 -12.61 -1.71 15.28
N GLU A 74 -13.29 -1.63 16.41
CA GLU A 74 -13.33 -2.67 17.44
C GLU A 74 -13.86 -4.00 16.90
N ASP A 75 -14.71 -3.97 15.88
CA ASP A 75 -15.18 -5.19 15.22
C ASP A 75 -14.07 -5.97 14.51
N ASP A 76 -12.97 -5.34 14.08
CA ASP A 76 -11.81 -6.05 13.54
C ASP A 76 -10.98 -6.66 14.68
N ARG A 77 -11.00 -7.99 14.82
CA ARG A 77 -10.40 -8.69 15.97
C ARG A 77 -9.52 -9.85 15.56
N VAL A 78 -8.29 -9.87 16.07
CA VAL A 78 -7.41 -11.04 16.02
C VAL A 78 -7.59 -11.90 17.29
N PRO A 79 -7.41 -13.24 17.21
CA PRO A 79 -7.55 -14.11 18.37
C PRO A 79 -6.63 -13.72 19.55
N GLN A 80 -7.18 -13.75 20.77
CA GLN A 80 -6.45 -13.62 22.03
C GLN A 80 -6.12 -15.01 22.59
N TYR A 81 -4.97 -15.13 23.25
CA TYR A 81 -4.55 -16.35 23.95
C TYR A 81 -4.34 -16.08 25.43
N GLU A 82 -4.82 -17.00 26.26
CA GLU A 82 -4.64 -16.93 27.70
C GLU A 82 -3.21 -17.31 28.09
N LEU A 83 -2.67 -16.62 29.10
CA LEU A 83 -1.32 -16.82 29.61
C LEU A 83 -1.35 -17.13 31.11
N LYS A 84 -0.50 -18.06 31.55
CA LYS A 84 -0.30 -18.39 32.97
C LYS A 84 1.19 -18.29 33.31
N ILE A 85 1.54 -17.64 34.41
CA ILE A 85 2.91 -17.68 34.96
C ILE A 85 2.92 -18.61 36.16
N GLU A 86 3.80 -19.60 36.14
CA GLU A 86 3.96 -20.56 37.23
C GLU A 86 5.42 -20.99 37.33
N ASN A 87 6.00 -20.94 38.54
CA ASN A 87 7.40 -21.29 38.81
C ASN A 87 8.41 -20.59 37.87
N GLY A 88 8.16 -19.31 37.54
CA GLY A 88 9.02 -18.52 36.65
C GLY A 88 8.94 -18.89 35.16
N ASN A 89 8.02 -19.79 34.78
CA ASN A 89 7.73 -20.15 33.40
C ASN A 89 6.42 -19.50 32.94
N LEU A 90 6.38 -19.13 31.65
CA LEU A 90 5.20 -18.59 30.99
C LEU A 90 4.57 -19.69 30.13
N TYR A 91 3.31 -20.00 30.42
CA TYR A 91 2.50 -20.96 29.71
C TYR A 91 1.44 -20.21 28.90
N ILE A 92 1.05 -20.80 27.77
CA ILE A 92 0.02 -20.28 26.87
C ILE A 92 -1.02 -21.37 26.61
N ASN A 93 -2.30 -21.01 26.65
CA ASN A 93 -3.36 -21.88 26.17
C ASN A 93 -3.44 -21.78 24.64
N PHE A 94 -3.33 -22.91 23.94
CA PHE A 94 -3.39 -22.93 22.47
C PHE A 94 -4.80 -22.72 21.91
N GLN A 95 -5.83 -22.95 22.72
CA GLN A 95 -7.18 -22.56 22.34
C GLN A 95 -7.34 -21.05 22.53
N PRO A 96 -7.68 -20.30 21.46
CA PRO A 96 -7.89 -18.87 21.60
C PRO A 96 -9.13 -18.61 22.44
N VAL A 97 -9.06 -17.58 23.28
CA VAL A 97 -10.19 -17.10 24.11
C VAL A 97 -11.22 -16.37 23.25
N THR A 98 -10.77 -15.73 22.18
CA THR A 98 -11.62 -14.99 21.25
C THR A 98 -11.45 -15.49 19.82
N GLU A 99 -12.56 -15.57 19.09
CA GLU A 99 -12.53 -15.90 17.67
C GLU A 99 -12.03 -14.73 16.83
N ARG A 100 -11.40 -15.05 15.69
CA ARG A 100 -11.03 -14.05 14.69
C ARG A 100 -12.30 -13.47 14.07
N ASN A 101 -12.42 -12.15 14.06
CA ASN A 101 -13.41 -11.45 13.25
C ASN A 101 -12.66 -10.49 12.32
N LYS A 102 -12.89 -10.56 11.01
CA LYS A 102 -12.29 -9.62 10.06
C LYS A 102 -13.35 -8.65 9.59
N LEU A 103 -13.22 -7.38 9.99
CA LEU A 103 -14.14 -6.33 9.52
C LEU A 103 -14.04 -6.22 7.99
N GLN A 104 -15.17 -6.32 7.31
CA GLN A 104 -15.23 -6.15 5.87
C GLN A 104 -15.34 -4.66 5.52
N HIS A 105 -14.53 -4.24 4.55
CA HIS A 105 -14.62 -2.92 3.96
C HIS A 105 -15.07 -3.04 2.51
N ALA A 106 -15.82 -2.05 2.04
CA ALA A 106 -16.18 -1.97 0.62
C ALA A 106 -14.90 -1.99 -0.23
N PRO A 107 -14.87 -2.77 -1.33
CA PRO A 107 -13.69 -2.88 -2.16
C PRO A 107 -13.36 -1.50 -2.76
N HIS A 108 -12.07 -1.17 -2.78
CA HIS A 108 -11.61 0.07 -3.38
C HIS A 108 -11.96 0.11 -4.88
N ARG A 109 -12.39 1.26 -5.42
CA ARG A 109 -12.86 1.38 -6.83
C ARG A 109 -11.88 0.85 -7.89
N LEU A 110 -10.58 0.91 -7.61
CA LEU A 110 -9.51 0.42 -8.50
C LEU A 110 -9.38 -1.11 -8.55
N SER A 111 -10.00 -1.83 -7.62
CA SER A 111 -9.96 -3.30 -7.54
C SER A 111 -10.85 -4.00 -8.57
N ARG A 112 -11.70 -3.24 -9.26
CA ARG A 112 -12.62 -3.77 -10.28
C ARG A 112 -11.88 -4.49 -11.43
N PRO A 113 -12.56 -5.38 -12.18
CA PRO A 113 -11.98 -6.00 -13.36
C PRO A 113 -11.47 -4.96 -14.37
N VAL A 114 -10.33 -5.25 -15.00
CA VAL A 114 -9.77 -4.39 -16.04
C VAL A 114 -10.49 -4.73 -17.33
N LYS A 115 -11.32 -3.80 -17.82
CA LYS A 115 -12.07 -3.97 -19.06
C LYS A 115 -12.04 -2.66 -19.84
N ARG A 116 -11.49 -2.69 -21.04
CA ARG A 116 -11.56 -1.56 -21.97
C ARG A 116 -12.96 -1.53 -22.57
N GLU A 117 -13.69 -0.44 -22.34
CA GLU A 117 -14.97 -0.14 -23.00
C GLU A 117 -14.79 0.36 -24.44
N GLU A 118 -15.68 -0.05 -25.34
CA GLU A 118 -15.66 0.41 -26.74
C GLU A 118 -15.68 1.95 -26.86
N GLY A 119 -15.00 2.46 -27.90
CA GLY A 119 -14.93 3.89 -28.17
C GLY A 119 -13.61 4.31 -28.82
N PRO A 120 -13.37 5.62 -28.97
CA PRO A 120 -12.14 6.14 -29.55
C PRO A 120 -10.91 5.78 -28.70
N ILE A 121 -9.72 5.91 -29.29
CA ILE A 121 -8.44 5.73 -28.59
C ILE A 121 -8.34 6.76 -27.44
N ARG A 122 -7.88 6.30 -26.29
CA ARG A 122 -7.69 7.10 -25.07
C ARG A 122 -6.21 7.34 -24.82
N VAL A 123 -5.78 8.59 -24.94
CA VAL A 123 -4.38 9.00 -24.73
C VAL A 123 -4.25 9.69 -23.38
N VAL A 124 -3.34 9.19 -22.54
CA VAL A 124 -3.01 9.77 -21.24
C VAL A 124 -1.65 10.43 -21.35
N GLY A 125 -1.59 11.75 -21.12
CA GLY A 125 -0.35 12.47 -20.89
C GLY A 125 -0.04 12.53 -19.41
N ILE A 126 1.17 12.15 -19.01
CA ILE A 126 1.66 12.27 -17.63
C ILE A 126 2.90 13.15 -17.64
N SER A 127 2.76 14.38 -17.14
CA SER A 127 3.91 15.24 -16.87
C SER A 127 4.50 14.88 -15.51
N THR A 128 5.81 14.66 -15.52
CA THR A 128 6.61 14.46 -14.31
C THR A 128 7.49 15.66 -13.99
N THR A 129 7.20 16.82 -14.59
CA THR A 129 7.92 18.06 -14.31
C THR A 129 7.76 18.44 -12.84
N ALA A 130 8.88 18.59 -12.13
CA ALA A 130 8.88 19.09 -10.76
C ALA A 130 9.17 20.59 -10.75
N THR A 131 8.17 21.41 -10.42
CA THR A 131 8.25 22.88 -10.40
C THR A 131 7.73 23.44 -9.09
N ASP A 132 8.28 24.59 -8.68
CA ASP A 132 7.70 25.37 -7.60
C ASP A 132 6.43 26.05 -8.13
N SER A 133 5.27 25.71 -7.56
CA SER A 133 3.99 26.28 -7.96
C SER A 133 3.87 27.77 -7.66
N LYS A 134 4.65 28.29 -6.69
CA LYS A 134 4.69 29.73 -6.37
C LYS A 134 5.60 30.51 -7.32
N ASN A 135 6.55 29.84 -7.96
CA ASN A 135 7.51 30.43 -8.89
C ASN A 135 7.61 29.57 -10.16
N PRO A 136 6.55 29.56 -10.99
CA PRO A 136 6.48 28.68 -12.14
C PRO A 136 7.60 29.02 -13.14
N ARG A 137 8.16 27.98 -13.75
CA ARG A 137 9.15 28.09 -14.82
C ARG A 137 8.64 27.38 -16.05
N TYR A 138 8.98 27.90 -17.22
CA TYR A 138 8.69 27.23 -18.47
C TYR A 138 9.38 25.87 -18.53
N SER A 139 8.63 24.83 -18.92
CA SER A 139 9.12 23.46 -19.08
C SER A 139 8.92 23.04 -20.53
N THR A 140 10.03 22.79 -21.24
CA THR A 140 10.00 22.28 -22.61
C THR A 140 9.34 20.91 -22.68
N SER A 141 9.60 20.03 -21.71
CA SER A 141 8.95 18.73 -21.56
C SER A 141 7.43 18.85 -21.44
N ASP A 142 6.94 19.80 -20.63
CA ASP A 142 5.49 20.04 -20.52
C ASP A 142 4.91 20.60 -21.81
N LYS A 143 5.62 21.53 -22.46
CA LYS A 143 5.15 22.11 -23.71
C LYS A 143 5.05 21.07 -24.82
N LEU A 144 6.03 20.18 -24.95
CA LEU A 144 6.00 19.07 -25.90
C LEU A 144 4.85 18.10 -25.60
N LEU A 145 4.61 17.81 -24.31
CA LEU A 145 3.47 16.97 -23.92
C LEU A 145 2.13 17.62 -24.27
N GLU A 146 1.97 18.92 -24.01
CA GLU A 146 0.76 19.67 -24.36
C GLU A 146 0.51 19.64 -25.88
N ILE A 147 1.54 19.81 -26.69
CA ILE A 147 1.43 19.71 -28.16
C ILE A 147 1.01 18.30 -28.58
N ALA A 148 1.62 17.26 -28.01
CA ALA A 148 1.29 15.86 -28.34
C ALA A 148 -0.15 15.51 -27.97
N ILE A 149 -0.60 15.94 -26.78
CA ILE A 149 -1.97 15.73 -26.31
C ILE A 149 -2.97 16.50 -27.17
N GLU A 150 -2.68 17.75 -27.50
CA GLU A 150 -3.56 18.56 -28.34
C GLU A 150 -3.66 17.99 -29.77
N HIS A 151 -2.56 17.49 -30.32
CA HIS A 151 -2.55 16.81 -31.61
C HIS A 151 -3.39 15.52 -31.58
N ALA A 152 -3.22 14.70 -30.54
CA ALA A 152 -4.03 13.49 -30.36
C ALA A 152 -5.53 13.82 -30.29
N ARG A 153 -5.89 14.89 -29.58
CA ARG A 153 -7.28 15.33 -29.43
C ARG A 153 -7.88 15.89 -30.72
N THR A 154 -7.17 16.79 -31.39
CA THR A 154 -7.73 17.59 -32.50
C THR A 154 -7.52 16.99 -33.87
N VAL A 155 -6.40 16.31 -34.10
CA VAL A 155 -6.04 15.74 -35.41
C VAL A 155 -6.39 14.27 -35.46
N LEU A 156 -6.13 13.52 -34.39
CA LEU A 156 -6.37 12.06 -34.35
C LEU A 156 -7.74 11.68 -33.78
N GLY A 157 -8.52 12.64 -33.28
CA GLY A 157 -9.84 12.40 -32.70
C GLY A 157 -9.83 11.52 -31.44
N ALA A 158 -8.69 11.44 -30.74
CA ALA A 158 -8.56 10.66 -29.53
C ALA A 158 -9.20 11.37 -28.32
N GLN A 159 -9.68 10.59 -27.36
CA GLN A 159 -10.00 11.12 -26.04
C GLN A 159 -8.70 11.31 -25.26
N THR A 160 -8.57 12.43 -24.56
CA THR A 160 -7.29 12.76 -23.90
C THR A 160 -7.47 13.16 -22.44
N ILE A 161 -6.57 12.69 -21.59
CA ILE A 161 -6.40 13.17 -20.21
C ILE A 161 -4.96 13.63 -20.04
N LEU A 162 -4.76 14.78 -19.41
CA LEU A 162 -3.43 15.27 -19.00
C LEU A 162 -3.35 15.30 -17.48
N ILE A 163 -2.37 14.59 -16.92
CA ILE A 163 -2.08 14.54 -15.49
C ILE A 163 -0.71 15.17 -15.26
N ARG A 164 -0.64 16.19 -14.41
CA ARG A 164 0.64 16.74 -13.93
C ARG A 164 0.88 16.21 -12.52
N LEU A 165 1.93 15.43 -12.34
CA LEU A 165 2.25 14.86 -11.02
C LEU A 165 2.53 15.94 -9.98
N ASN A 166 3.01 17.11 -10.40
CA ASN A 166 3.26 18.25 -9.53
C ASN A 166 1.99 18.83 -8.90
N ASP A 167 0.83 18.58 -9.51
CA ASP A 167 -0.48 19.03 -9.03
C ASP A 167 -1.12 18.00 -8.07
N LEU A 168 -0.49 16.82 -7.90
CA LEU A 168 -1.02 15.75 -7.07
C LEU A 168 -0.30 15.69 -5.72
N LYS A 169 -1.07 15.53 -4.65
CA LYS A 169 -0.55 15.14 -3.34
C LYS A 169 -0.48 13.61 -3.26
N PHE A 170 0.72 13.05 -3.18
CA PHE A 170 0.90 11.62 -2.97
C PHE A 170 2.20 11.33 -2.21
N ARG A 171 2.23 10.22 -1.49
CA ARG A 171 3.38 9.80 -0.68
C ARG A 171 4.43 9.06 -1.50
N ASN A 172 5.65 8.98 -0.99
CA ASN A 172 6.67 8.08 -1.53
C ASN A 172 6.28 6.61 -1.31
N CYS A 173 6.91 5.68 -2.02
CA CYS A 173 6.78 4.27 -1.71
C CYS A 173 7.48 3.96 -0.38
N GLU A 174 6.90 3.05 0.43
CA GLU A 174 7.44 2.65 1.74
C GLU A 174 8.11 1.27 1.73
N GLY A 175 8.29 0.69 0.53
CA GLY A 175 9.05 -0.55 0.38
C GLY A 175 8.37 -1.78 0.99
N TYR A 176 7.03 -1.83 1.03
CA TYR A 176 6.31 -3.00 1.55
C TYR A 176 6.63 -4.29 0.81
N TYR A 177 6.92 -4.22 -0.49
CA TYR A 177 7.40 -5.37 -1.27
C TYR A 177 8.65 -6.02 -0.65
N SER A 178 9.59 -5.20 -0.17
CA SER A 178 10.82 -5.66 0.48
C SER A 178 10.57 -6.28 1.87
N LYS A 179 9.40 -6.05 2.47
CA LYS A 179 8.97 -6.75 3.70
C LYS A 179 8.40 -8.11 3.38
N ALA A 180 7.52 -8.18 2.38
CA ALA A 180 6.97 -9.40 1.81
C ALA A 180 6.27 -9.07 0.49
N ALA A 181 6.31 -9.98 -0.49
CA ALA A 181 5.57 -9.79 -1.74
C ALA A 181 4.07 -9.55 -1.49
N ARG A 182 3.46 -10.27 -0.54
CA ARG A 182 2.04 -10.09 -0.16
C ARG A 182 1.73 -8.80 0.59
N ALA A 183 2.76 -8.09 1.09
CA ALA A 183 2.56 -6.78 1.68
C ALA A 183 2.41 -5.68 0.61
N CYS A 184 2.91 -5.86 -0.61
CA CYS A 184 2.66 -4.90 -1.68
C CYS A 184 1.37 -5.24 -2.45
N THR A 185 0.23 -4.69 -2.02
CA THR A 185 -1.08 -5.06 -2.59
C THR A 185 -1.57 -4.12 -3.68
N TRP A 186 -2.47 -4.64 -4.53
CA TRP A 186 -3.30 -3.85 -5.44
C TRP A 186 -4.73 -3.75 -4.90
N PRO A 187 -5.36 -2.55 -4.91
CA PRO A 187 -4.75 -1.24 -5.17
C PRO A 187 -3.65 -0.88 -4.17
N CYS A 188 -2.78 0.08 -4.51
CA CYS A 188 -1.65 0.45 -3.66
C CYS A 188 -2.07 0.71 -2.21
N SER A 189 -1.49 -0.02 -1.26
CA SER A 189 -1.87 0.04 0.16
C SER A 189 -1.73 1.44 0.74
N ILE A 190 -0.73 2.21 0.30
CA ILE A 190 -0.53 3.60 0.75
C ILE A 190 -1.70 4.49 0.33
N THR A 191 -2.20 4.33 -0.90
CA THR A 191 -3.39 5.06 -1.40
C THR A 191 -4.66 4.63 -0.64
N GLN A 192 -4.74 3.37 -0.21
CA GLN A 192 -5.87 2.92 0.61
C GLN A 192 -5.84 3.48 2.05
N MET A 193 -4.63 3.66 2.61
CA MET A 193 -4.45 4.17 3.97
C MET A 193 -4.56 5.70 4.07
N ASP A 194 -4.15 6.44 3.04
CA ASP A 194 -4.17 7.90 3.02
C ASP A 194 -5.23 8.40 2.04
N LYS A 195 -6.37 8.85 2.58
CA LYS A 195 -7.48 9.40 1.78
C LYS A 195 -7.11 10.69 1.03
N THR A 196 -5.97 11.30 1.33
CA THR A 196 -5.45 12.49 0.63
C THR A 196 -4.40 12.16 -0.42
N ASP A 197 -4.06 10.88 -0.62
CA ASP A 197 -3.16 10.42 -1.67
C ASP A 197 -3.90 10.32 -3.01
N GLU A 198 -3.54 11.19 -3.95
CA GLU A 198 -4.22 11.38 -5.24
C GLU A 198 -3.58 10.58 -6.39
N LEU A 199 -2.71 9.62 -6.07
CA LEU A 199 -2.07 8.77 -7.08
C LEU A 199 -3.06 7.77 -7.70
N ASP A 200 -4.21 7.57 -7.07
CA ASP A 200 -5.34 6.81 -7.62
C ASP A 200 -5.78 7.31 -9.00
N ARG A 201 -5.64 8.60 -9.31
CA ARG A 201 -5.90 9.19 -10.64
C ARG A 201 -4.96 8.63 -11.70
N VAL A 202 -3.69 8.43 -11.37
CA VAL A 202 -2.70 7.83 -12.27
C VAL A 202 -2.98 6.34 -12.44
N TYR A 203 -3.29 5.63 -11.35
CA TYR A 203 -3.67 4.21 -11.41
C TYR A 203 -4.90 3.96 -12.27
N GLU A 204 -5.92 4.80 -12.11
CA GLU A 204 -7.14 4.79 -12.91
C GLU A 204 -6.81 4.98 -14.40
N ALA A 205 -6.03 6.01 -14.70
CA ALA A 205 -5.63 6.33 -16.08
C ALA A 205 -4.81 5.21 -16.73
N LEU A 206 -3.85 4.62 -16.01
CA LEU A 206 -2.97 3.59 -16.55
C LEU A 206 -3.64 2.23 -16.67
N VAL A 207 -4.31 1.78 -15.62
CA VAL A 207 -4.84 0.42 -15.54
C VAL A 207 -6.17 0.33 -16.26
N HIS A 208 -7.09 1.26 -16.00
CA HIS A 208 -8.48 1.12 -16.41
C HIS A 208 -8.84 1.91 -17.67
N TRP A 209 -8.25 3.08 -17.89
CA TRP A 209 -8.77 4.01 -18.90
C TRP A 209 -7.95 4.09 -20.19
N GLY A 210 -6.65 4.37 -20.11
CA GLY A 210 -5.82 4.74 -21.26
C GLY A 210 -5.41 3.57 -22.15
N ASP A 211 -5.34 3.82 -23.45
CA ASP A 211 -4.79 2.90 -24.45
C ASP A 211 -3.34 3.26 -24.80
N VAL A 212 -3.04 4.56 -24.82
CA VAL A 212 -1.71 5.12 -25.11
C VAL A 212 -1.30 6.01 -23.94
N ILE A 213 -0.12 5.77 -23.39
CA ILE A 213 0.43 6.52 -22.26
C ILE A 213 1.67 7.27 -22.74
N ILE A 214 1.65 8.59 -22.64
CA ILE A 214 2.78 9.47 -22.94
C ILE A 214 3.32 10.00 -21.61
N VAL A 215 4.51 9.58 -21.21
CA VAL A 215 5.18 10.09 -20.01
C VAL A 215 6.19 11.13 -20.43
N SER A 216 6.01 12.37 -20.00
CA SER A 216 6.96 13.45 -20.24
C SER A 216 7.80 13.69 -18.99
N THR A 217 9.12 13.66 -19.15
CA THR A 217 10.06 13.89 -18.07
C THR A 217 11.20 14.80 -18.47
N GLN A 218 11.78 15.43 -17.47
CA GLN A 218 12.94 16.29 -17.65
C GLN A 218 14.19 15.48 -17.39
N ILE A 219 15.20 15.64 -18.24
CA ILE A 219 16.51 15.06 -17.98
C ILE A 219 17.24 15.96 -16.98
N ARG A 220 17.47 15.44 -15.78
CA ARG A 220 18.30 16.08 -14.74
C ARG A 220 19.46 15.14 -14.44
N TRP A 221 20.69 15.58 -14.72
CA TRP A 221 21.89 14.75 -14.51
C TRP A 221 21.84 13.40 -15.24
N GLY A 222 21.29 13.38 -16.47
CA GLY A 222 21.17 12.16 -17.26
C GLY A 222 20.06 11.20 -16.81
N ALA A 223 19.24 11.59 -15.83
CA ALA A 223 18.14 10.78 -15.30
C ALA A 223 16.78 11.48 -15.46
N ALA A 224 15.70 10.71 -15.37
CA ALA A 224 14.34 11.23 -15.27
C ALA A 224 14.13 12.06 -13.99
N SER A 225 13.04 12.81 -13.93
CA SER A 225 12.74 13.67 -12.77
C SER A 225 12.49 12.87 -11.49
N SER A 226 12.64 13.51 -10.33
CA SER A 226 12.33 12.88 -9.04
C SER A 226 10.85 12.47 -8.92
N LEU A 227 9.93 13.23 -9.53
CA LEU A 227 8.51 12.87 -9.56
C LEU A 227 8.24 11.62 -10.41
N TYR A 228 8.99 11.42 -11.49
CA TYR A 228 8.92 10.19 -12.27
C TYR A 228 9.25 8.98 -11.39
N TYR A 229 10.39 9.00 -10.69
CA TYR A 229 10.79 7.89 -9.82
C TYR A 229 9.80 7.67 -8.68
N LYS A 230 9.35 8.74 -8.03
CA LYS A 230 8.35 8.67 -6.96
C LYS A 230 7.06 7.98 -7.42
N MET A 231 6.60 8.28 -8.65
CA MET A 231 5.44 7.62 -9.25
C MET A 231 5.76 6.16 -9.61
N ALA A 232 6.88 5.91 -10.29
CA ALA A 232 7.26 4.58 -10.77
C ALA A 232 7.41 3.57 -9.62
N GLU A 233 8.06 3.96 -8.52
CA GLU A 233 8.21 3.11 -7.33
C GLU A 233 6.87 2.71 -6.70
N ARG A 234 5.87 3.58 -6.78
CA ARG A 234 4.51 3.31 -6.31
C ARG A 234 3.76 2.35 -7.24
N MET A 235 4.15 2.24 -8.52
CA MET A 235 3.58 1.27 -9.48
C MET A 235 4.02 -0.18 -9.24
N ASN A 236 4.98 -0.44 -8.35
CA ASN A 236 5.36 -1.81 -7.98
C ASN A 236 4.16 -2.66 -7.55
N CYS A 237 3.13 -2.06 -6.96
CA CYS A 237 1.89 -2.76 -6.61
C CYS A 237 1.14 -3.36 -7.82
N ILE A 238 1.27 -2.74 -8.99
CA ILE A 238 0.69 -3.19 -10.26
C ILE A 238 1.48 -4.40 -10.76
N GLN A 239 2.80 -4.24 -10.92
CA GLN A 239 3.67 -5.31 -11.42
C GLN A 239 3.65 -6.53 -10.51
N ASN A 240 3.59 -6.32 -9.19
CA ASN A 240 3.55 -7.41 -8.23
C ASN A 240 2.30 -8.30 -8.35
N GLN A 241 1.22 -7.84 -9.01
CA GLN A 241 0.06 -8.71 -9.27
C GLN A 241 0.39 -9.90 -10.17
N ILE A 242 1.44 -9.83 -10.98
CA ILE A 242 1.95 -10.97 -11.73
C ILE A 242 2.44 -12.05 -10.74
N THR A 243 3.19 -11.64 -9.73
CA THR A 243 3.77 -12.54 -8.72
C THR A 243 2.74 -13.10 -7.75
N ILE A 244 1.83 -12.26 -7.23
CA ILE A 244 0.95 -12.66 -6.12
C ILE A 244 -0.44 -13.12 -6.53
N SER A 245 -0.85 -12.83 -7.78
CA SER A 245 -2.22 -13.05 -8.26
C SER A 245 -2.28 -13.59 -9.70
N ASP A 246 -1.14 -13.89 -10.34
CA ASP A 246 -1.03 -14.28 -11.75
C ASP A 246 -1.83 -13.36 -12.69
N ARG A 247 -1.75 -12.05 -12.45
CA ARG A 247 -2.56 -11.05 -13.15
C ARG A 247 -1.73 -9.91 -13.68
N VAL A 248 -1.74 -9.74 -15.01
CA VAL A 248 -1.18 -8.57 -15.70
C VAL A 248 -2.24 -7.47 -15.76
N LEU A 249 -2.07 -6.40 -15.00
CA LEU A 249 -3.02 -5.28 -14.95
C LEU A 249 -2.87 -4.28 -16.09
N ILE A 250 -1.63 -4.03 -16.53
CA ILE A 250 -1.31 -3.17 -17.68
C ILE A 250 -1.01 -4.10 -18.85
N GLN A 251 -2.00 -4.30 -19.72
CA GLN A 251 -1.90 -5.15 -20.91
C GLN A 251 -2.56 -4.47 -22.11
N ASN A 252 -2.07 -4.77 -23.31
CA ASN A 252 -2.59 -4.24 -24.59
C ASN A 252 -2.63 -2.70 -24.64
N LYS A 253 -1.56 -2.05 -24.17
CA LYS A 253 -1.40 -0.59 -24.16
C LYS A 253 -0.07 -0.20 -24.81
N VAL A 254 -0.01 1.01 -25.35
CA VAL A 254 1.21 1.60 -25.92
C VAL A 254 1.78 2.62 -24.95
N ALA A 255 3.11 2.67 -24.81
CA ALA A 255 3.81 3.69 -24.04
C ALA A 255 4.75 4.49 -24.94
N SER A 256 4.85 5.79 -24.67
CA SER A 256 5.78 6.73 -25.31
C SER A 256 6.38 7.65 -24.26
N PHE A 257 7.58 8.16 -24.55
CA PHE A 257 8.33 9.03 -23.65
C PHE A 257 8.74 10.31 -24.37
N ILE A 258 8.61 11.43 -23.65
CA ILE A 258 9.07 12.77 -24.05
C ILE A 258 10.13 13.23 -23.04
#